data_AF-A0A067S7H7-F1
#
_entry.id   AF-A0A067S7H7-F1
#
_cell.length_a   1.000
_cell.length_b   1.000
_cell.length_c   1.000
_cell.angle_alpha   90.00
_cell.angle_beta   90.00
_cell.angle_gamma   90.00
#
_symmetry.space_group_name_H-M   'P 1'
#
loop_
_entity.id
_entity.type
_entity.pdbx_description
1 polymer ?
#
loop_
_entity_poly.entity_id
_entity_poly.type
_entity_poly.pdbx_seq_one_letter_code
_entity_poly.pdbx_strand_id
1 'polypeptide(L)'
;MHADPDTFVRLMAGLMFADLSFLGYDPTIIPGPGGHQIITVDNKEYEIMEMIFMADSIRGRGTVCWRVRRDGIEYVIKDLWADISRGHTEAEILERAEGIEGVSQIVAEEIVQVDGENDSTARVRDIIDRENYYKAGWLRELEVRMHRRIVMTPFAVGLTHFSTKKELISVLIDAIKVF
;
A
#
# COMPACT_ATOMS: atom_id res chain seq x y z
N MET A 1 6.56 10.50 28.04
CA MET A 1 7.90 10.85 27.53
C MET A 1 8.68 11.69 28.52
N HIS A 2 8.25 12.90 28.89
CA HIS A 2 9.02 13.70 29.88
C HIS A 2 9.13 13.06 31.28
N ALA A 3 8.13 12.30 31.70
CA ALA A 3 8.14 11.58 32.99
C ALA A 3 8.90 10.24 32.95
N ASP A 4 9.28 9.76 31.77
CA ASP A 4 9.99 8.49 31.59
C ASP A 4 10.92 8.60 30.37
N PRO A 5 12.10 9.20 30.55
CA PRO A 5 13.06 9.41 29.47
C PRO A 5 13.65 8.10 28.95
N ASP A 6 13.70 7.04 29.77
CA ASP A 6 14.23 5.74 29.37
C ASP A 6 13.36 5.12 28.27
N THR A 7 12.03 5.27 28.34
CA THR A 7 11.13 4.84 27.27
C THR A 7 11.42 5.56 25.95
N PHE A 8 11.75 6.86 26.00
CA PHE A 8 12.12 7.60 24.79
C PHE A 8 13.43 7.09 24.19
N VAL A 9 14.46 6.90 25.03
CA VAL A 9 15.76 6.37 24.58
C VAL A 9 15.61 4.97 23.98
N ARG A 10 14.81 4.10 24.61
CA ARG A 10 14.52 2.75 24.08
C ARG A 10 13.81 2.80 22.74
N LEU A 11 12.85 3.70 22.58
CA LEU A 11 12.14 3.88 21.32
C LEU A 11 13.09 4.36 20.21
N MET A 12 13.92 5.36 20.50
CA MET A 12 14.92 5.85 19.55
C MET A 12 15.95 4.77 19.20
N ALA A 13 16.46 4.03 20.19
CA ALA A 13 17.37 2.91 19.94
C ALA A 13 16.70 1.83 19.07
N GLY A 14 15.44 1.50 19.35
CA GLY A 14 14.66 0.59 18.51
C GLY A 14 14.56 1.09 17.06
N LEU A 15 14.19 2.35 16.85
CA LEU A 15 14.10 2.93 15.49
C LEU A 15 15.45 3.00 14.76
N MET A 16 16.56 3.13 15.48
CA MET A 16 17.89 3.25 14.87
C MET A 16 18.55 1.91 14.57
N PHE A 17 18.25 0.87 15.37
CA PHE A 17 18.99 -0.39 15.33
C PHE A 17 18.12 -1.61 15.00
N ALA A 18 16.79 -1.47 14.91
CA ALA A 18 15.95 -2.55 14.43
C ALA A 18 16.24 -2.85 12.96
N ASP A 19 16.04 -4.11 12.57
CA ASP A 19 16.02 -4.48 11.17
C ASP A 19 14.95 -3.67 10.43
N LEU A 20 15.26 -3.25 9.20
CA LEU A 20 14.41 -2.38 8.41
C LEU A 20 13.01 -2.97 8.20
N SER A 21 12.88 -4.30 8.14
CA SER A 21 11.58 -4.98 8.03
C SER A 21 10.65 -4.68 9.21
N PHE A 22 11.19 -4.50 10.43
CA PHE A 22 10.40 -4.06 11.59
C PHE A 22 10.06 -2.58 11.57
N LEU A 23 10.73 -1.80 10.72
CA LEU A 23 10.50 -0.36 10.53
C LEU A 23 9.59 -0.05 9.34
N GLY A 24 8.99 -1.08 8.74
CA GLY A 24 8.06 -0.94 7.62
C GLY A 24 8.74 -0.86 6.25
N TYR A 25 10.02 -1.22 6.15
CA TYR A 25 10.64 -1.50 4.85
C TYR A 25 10.02 -2.75 4.25
N ASP A 26 9.58 -2.66 2.99
CA ASP A 26 9.08 -3.80 2.23
C ASP A 26 10.27 -4.52 1.55
N PRO A 27 10.68 -5.71 2.04
CA PRO A 27 11.80 -6.45 1.47
C PRO A 27 11.46 -7.11 0.12
N THR A 28 10.20 -7.08 -0.31
CA THR A 28 9.77 -7.62 -1.62
C THR A 28 10.07 -6.66 -2.77
N ILE A 29 10.39 -5.40 -2.46
CA ILE A 29 10.85 -4.40 -3.44
C ILE A 29 12.37 -4.50 -3.58
N ILE A 30 12.82 -5.12 -4.67
CA ILE A 30 14.22 -5.47 -4.88
C ILE A 30 14.90 -4.55 -5.92
N PRO A 31 16.24 -4.39 -5.89
CA PRO A 31 16.97 -3.73 -6.96
C PRO A 31 16.81 -4.49 -8.28
N GLY A 32 16.48 -3.76 -9.35
CA GLY A 32 16.38 -4.25 -10.71
C GLY A 32 17.48 -3.73 -11.64
N PRO A 33 17.44 -4.11 -12.93
CA PRO A 33 18.36 -3.59 -13.94
C PRO A 33 18.28 -2.07 -14.08
N GLY A 34 19.40 -1.43 -14.42
CA GLY A 34 19.42 0.01 -14.70
C GLY A 34 19.23 0.91 -13.46
N GLY A 35 19.21 0.35 -12.25
CA GLY A 35 19.04 1.11 -11.00
C GLY A 35 17.59 1.36 -10.61
N HIS A 36 16.63 0.87 -11.39
CA HIS A 36 15.22 0.87 -11.03
C HIS A 36 14.93 -0.23 -9.99
N GLN A 37 13.89 -0.04 -9.17
CA GLN A 37 13.41 -1.07 -8.27
C GLN A 37 12.35 -1.93 -8.97
N ILE A 38 12.23 -3.19 -8.57
CA ILE A 38 11.25 -4.14 -9.11
C ILE A 38 10.29 -4.55 -8.01
N ILE A 39 9.01 -4.62 -8.38
CA ILE A 39 7.96 -5.29 -7.61
C ILE A 39 7.51 -6.52 -8.39
N THR A 40 7.43 -7.68 -7.73
CA THR A 40 6.80 -8.87 -8.31
C THR A 40 5.39 -9.00 -7.78
N VAL A 41 4.40 -9.15 -8.67
CA VAL A 41 3.00 -9.43 -8.31
C VAL A 41 2.48 -10.57 -9.16
N ASP A 42 1.87 -11.59 -8.55
CA ASP A 42 1.33 -12.74 -9.28
C ASP A 42 2.38 -13.35 -10.26
N ASN A 43 3.60 -13.55 -9.76
CA ASN A 43 4.76 -14.05 -10.53
C ASN A 43 5.16 -13.21 -11.76
N LYS A 44 4.76 -11.94 -11.81
CA LYS A 44 5.12 -11.01 -12.90
C LYS A 44 5.90 -9.84 -12.33
N GLU A 45 7.05 -9.53 -12.95
CA GLU A 45 7.90 -8.42 -12.54
C GLU A 45 7.42 -7.10 -13.15
N TYR A 46 7.45 -6.03 -12.35
CA TYR A 46 7.10 -4.68 -12.73
C TYR A 46 8.23 -3.72 -12.31
N GLU A 47 8.73 -2.93 -13.26
CA GLU A 47 9.73 -1.91 -13.02
C GLU A 47 9.07 -0.66 -12.41
N ILE A 48 9.53 -0.22 -11.24
CA ILE A 48 9.06 1.02 -10.61
C ILE A 48 9.65 2.22 -11.35
N MET A 49 8.77 3.03 -11.91
CA MET A 49 9.14 4.29 -12.58
C MET A 49 9.17 5.44 -11.59
N GLU A 50 8.12 5.57 -10.76
CA GLU A 50 7.98 6.62 -9.76
C GLU A 50 6.92 6.25 -8.71
N MET A 51 7.03 6.86 -7.53
CA MET A 51 5.99 6.87 -6.52
C MET A 51 5.02 8.02 -6.82
N ILE A 52 3.76 7.69 -7.12
CA ILE A 52 2.75 8.68 -7.51
C ILE A 52 1.86 9.12 -6.34
N PHE A 53 1.84 8.34 -5.25
CA PHE A 53 1.09 8.67 -4.04
C PHE A 53 1.69 7.97 -2.82
N MET A 54 1.72 8.66 -1.68
CA MET A 54 1.99 8.08 -0.38
C MET A 54 1.09 8.77 0.66
N ALA A 55 0.37 7.98 1.44
CA ALA A 55 -0.40 8.50 2.56
C ALA A 55 0.56 8.98 3.67
N ASP A 56 0.34 10.18 4.18
CA ASP A 56 1.15 10.82 5.24
C ASP A 56 0.67 10.48 6.67
N SER A 57 -0.40 9.68 6.79
CA SER A 57 -0.97 9.31 8.08
C SER A 57 -0.12 8.26 8.80
N ILE A 58 0.26 8.55 10.07
CA ILE A 58 0.93 7.59 10.96
C ILE A 58 0.06 6.35 11.21
N ARG A 59 -1.26 6.54 11.36
CA ARG A 59 -2.23 5.44 11.50
C ARG A 59 -3.25 5.51 10.37
N GLY A 60 -3.30 4.46 9.57
CA GLY A 60 -4.21 4.35 8.44
C GLY A 60 -3.88 3.12 7.62
N ARG A 61 -4.28 3.13 6.35
CA ARG A 61 -3.96 2.04 5.42
C ARG A 61 -2.51 2.05 4.94
N GLY A 62 -1.72 3.08 5.26
CA GLY A 62 -0.36 3.23 4.77
C GLY A 62 -0.27 3.13 3.24
N THR A 63 -1.27 3.68 2.54
CA THR A 63 -1.42 3.48 1.10
C THR A 63 -0.26 4.12 0.35
N VAL A 64 0.39 3.34 -0.52
CA VAL A 64 1.41 3.81 -1.47
C VAL A 64 0.97 3.37 -2.86
N CYS A 65 1.06 4.28 -3.83
CA CYS A 65 0.84 3.94 -5.23
C CYS A 65 2.09 4.21 -6.04
N TRP A 66 2.43 3.24 -6.89
CA TRP A 66 3.58 3.26 -7.77
C TRP A 66 3.09 3.28 -9.22
N ARG A 67 3.68 4.14 -10.04
CA ARG A 67 3.62 3.97 -11.49
C ARG A 67 4.70 2.97 -11.87
N VAL A 68 4.28 1.90 -12.53
CA VAL A 68 5.18 0.81 -12.91
C VAL A 68 5.07 0.48 -14.38
N ARG A 69 6.07 -0.23 -14.91
CA ARG A 69 6.11 -0.68 -16.30
C ARG A 69 6.39 -2.18 -16.39
N ARG A 70 5.68 -2.86 -17.29
CA ARG A 70 5.96 -4.23 -17.70
C ARG A 70 5.64 -4.39 -19.18
N ASP A 71 6.55 -5.00 -19.94
CA ASP A 71 6.39 -5.25 -21.38
C ASP A 71 6.05 -3.99 -22.20
N GLY A 72 6.57 -2.83 -21.79
CA GLY A 72 6.30 -1.53 -22.42
C GLY A 72 4.93 -0.92 -22.08
N ILE A 73 4.12 -1.58 -21.24
CA ILE A 73 2.81 -1.11 -20.78
C ILE A 73 2.95 -0.56 -19.36
N GLU A 74 2.27 0.57 -19.08
CA GLU A 74 2.26 1.20 -17.77
C GLU A 74 1.03 0.80 -16.95
N TYR A 75 1.26 0.58 -15.65
CA TYR A 75 0.27 0.16 -14.67
C TYR A 75 0.40 1.01 -13.40
N VAL A 76 -0.60 0.89 -12.53
CA VAL A 76 -0.52 1.32 -11.14
C VAL A 76 -0.42 0.10 -10.24
N ILE A 77 0.56 0.08 -9.35
CA ILE A 77 0.57 -0.81 -8.20
C ILE A 77 0.13 -0.01 -6.99
N LYS A 78 -0.91 -0.47 -6.31
CA LYS A 78 -1.40 0.11 -5.07
C LYS A 78 -1.15 -0.85 -3.91
N ASP A 79 -0.27 -0.44 -3.01
CA ASP A 79 0.00 -1.10 -1.74
C ASP A 79 -0.90 -0.53 -0.64
N LEU A 80 -1.43 -1.40 0.22
CA LEU A 80 -2.20 -0.99 1.38
C LEU A 80 -2.25 -2.06 2.48
N TRP A 81 -2.40 -1.59 3.71
CA TRP A 81 -2.77 -2.39 4.88
C TRP A 81 -4.30 -2.47 4.98
N ALA A 82 -4.86 -3.59 4.50
CA ALA A 82 -6.30 -3.85 4.48
C ALA A 82 -6.76 -4.54 5.78
N ASP A 83 -7.76 -3.97 6.44
CA ASP A 83 -8.40 -4.56 7.62
C ASP A 83 -9.19 -5.81 7.24
N ILE A 84 -8.83 -6.95 7.84
CA ILE A 84 -9.43 -8.26 7.52
C ILE A 84 -10.86 -8.42 8.02
N SER A 85 -11.31 -7.55 8.94
CA SER A 85 -12.68 -7.59 9.44
C SER A 85 -13.70 -7.00 8.46
N ARG A 86 -13.23 -6.35 7.39
CA ARG A 86 -14.10 -5.77 6.37
C ARG A 86 -14.66 -6.86 5.47
N GLY A 87 -15.98 -6.79 5.20
CA GLY A 87 -16.69 -7.81 4.43
C GLY A 87 -16.35 -7.86 2.94
N HIS A 88 -15.79 -6.79 2.37
CA HIS A 88 -15.36 -6.75 0.98
C HIS A 88 -14.01 -6.04 0.83
N THR A 89 -13.17 -6.57 -0.06
CA THR A 89 -11.90 -5.95 -0.41
C THR A 89 -12.07 -4.97 -1.58
N GLU A 90 -11.10 -4.06 -1.76
CA GLU A 90 -11.11 -3.16 -2.91
C GLU A 90 -11.00 -3.90 -4.24
N ALA A 91 -10.20 -4.96 -4.28
CA ALA A 91 -10.07 -5.81 -5.46
C ALA A 91 -11.38 -6.51 -5.82
N GLU A 92 -12.09 -7.10 -4.86
CA GLU A 92 -13.41 -7.71 -5.10
C GLU A 92 -14.41 -6.71 -5.71
N ILE A 93 -14.34 -5.44 -5.27
CA ILE A 93 -15.19 -4.38 -5.80
C ILE A 93 -14.77 -4.04 -7.24
N LEU A 94 -13.47 -3.95 -7.52
CA LEU A 94 -12.94 -3.67 -8.85
C LEU A 94 -13.21 -4.81 -9.84
N GLU A 95 -13.10 -6.07 -9.41
CA GLU A 95 -13.48 -7.25 -10.21
C GLU A 95 -14.96 -7.20 -10.60
N ARG A 96 -15.85 -6.82 -9.68
CA ARG A 96 -17.28 -6.65 -10.00
C ARG A 96 -17.57 -5.48 -10.94
N ALA A 97 -16.65 -4.52 -11.03
CA ALA A 97 -16.75 -3.35 -11.90
C ALA A 97 -15.97 -3.54 -13.23
N GLU A 98 -15.52 -4.76 -13.53
CA GLU A 98 -14.81 -5.08 -14.76
C GLU A 98 -15.64 -4.68 -15.99
N GLY A 99 -14.97 -4.05 -16.96
CA GLY A 99 -15.57 -3.59 -18.22
C GLY A 99 -16.39 -2.30 -18.12
N ILE A 100 -16.57 -1.71 -16.93
CA ILE A 100 -17.24 -0.41 -16.78
C ILE A 100 -16.32 0.71 -17.28
N GLU A 101 -16.79 1.47 -18.26
CA GLU A 101 -16.06 2.62 -18.79
C GLU A 101 -15.77 3.66 -17.71
N GLY A 102 -14.54 4.19 -17.70
CA GLY A 102 -14.08 5.17 -16.71
C GLY A 102 -13.69 4.59 -15.35
N VAL A 103 -13.94 3.30 -15.11
CA VAL A 103 -13.45 2.58 -13.91
C VAL A 103 -12.11 1.92 -14.25
N SER A 104 -11.15 1.99 -13.33
CA SER A 104 -9.88 1.29 -13.50
C SER A 104 -10.08 -0.23 -13.37
N GLN A 105 -9.38 -0.98 -14.20
CA GLN A 105 -9.48 -2.42 -14.31
C GLN A 105 -8.38 -3.08 -13.50
N ILE A 106 -8.73 -4.14 -12.77
CA ILE A 106 -7.77 -4.95 -12.03
C ILE A 106 -7.01 -5.86 -12.99
N VAL A 107 -5.70 -6.01 -12.77
CA VAL A 107 -4.80 -6.87 -13.55
C VAL A 107 -4.32 -8.05 -12.72
N ALA A 108 -4.04 -7.81 -11.44
CA ALA A 108 -3.63 -8.81 -10.48
C ALA A 108 -3.86 -8.27 -9.06
N GLU A 109 -4.03 -9.17 -8.11
CA GLU A 109 -3.89 -8.84 -6.69
C GLU A 109 -3.08 -9.92 -5.96
N GLU A 110 -2.45 -9.52 -4.86
CA GLU A 110 -1.84 -10.47 -3.94
C GLU A 110 -1.91 -9.99 -2.49
N ILE A 111 -1.78 -10.95 -1.59
CA ILE A 111 -1.33 -10.70 -0.23
C ILE A 111 0.18 -10.82 -0.24
N VAL A 112 0.88 -9.76 0.17
CA VAL A 112 2.34 -9.73 0.17
C VAL A 112 2.86 -10.79 1.14
N GLN A 113 3.90 -11.51 0.74
CA GLN A 113 4.56 -12.50 1.58
C GLN A 113 5.98 -12.08 1.93
N VAL A 114 6.34 -12.17 3.20
CA VAL A 114 7.67 -11.93 3.72
C VAL A 114 8.11 -13.19 4.47
N ASP A 115 9.27 -13.73 4.08
CA ASP A 115 9.80 -15.01 4.59
C ASP A 115 8.85 -16.21 4.42
N GLY A 116 8.05 -16.20 3.35
CA GLY A 116 7.08 -17.27 3.05
C GLY A 116 5.78 -17.21 3.87
N GLU A 117 5.61 -16.17 4.69
CA GLU A 117 4.39 -15.94 5.46
C GLU A 117 3.68 -14.67 4.98
N ASN A 118 2.35 -14.64 5.10
CA ASN A 118 1.61 -13.45 4.75
C ASN A 118 1.96 -12.27 5.66
N ASP A 119 2.28 -11.14 5.05
CA ASP A 119 2.64 -9.93 5.76
C ASP A 119 1.39 -9.30 6.41
N SER A 120 1.45 -9.18 7.73
CA SER A 120 0.31 -8.76 8.55
C SER A 120 0.74 -8.02 9.80
N THR A 121 -0.11 -7.12 10.28
CA THR A 121 0.15 -6.44 11.56
C THR A 121 0.09 -7.40 12.75
N ALA A 122 -0.54 -8.57 12.61
CA ALA A 122 -0.50 -9.60 13.65
C ALA A 122 0.91 -10.18 13.77
N ARG A 123 1.52 -10.58 12.66
CA ARG A 123 2.90 -11.09 12.59
C ARG A 123 3.90 -10.11 13.22
N VAL A 124 3.81 -8.82 12.87
CA VAL A 124 4.69 -7.79 13.46
C VAL A 124 4.52 -7.69 14.98
N ARG A 125 3.30 -7.90 15.50
CA ARG A 125 2.99 -7.83 16.93
C ARG A 125 3.38 -9.09 17.72
N ASP A 126 3.76 -10.18 17.05
CA ASP A 126 4.05 -11.45 17.74
C ASP A 126 5.33 -11.41 18.59
N ILE A 127 6.18 -10.41 18.38
CA ILE A 127 7.34 -10.13 19.25
C ILE A 127 6.92 -9.67 20.67
N ILE A 128 5.68 -9.23 20.86
CA ILE A 128 5.19 -8.72 22.14
C ILE A 128 4.74 -9.88 23.01
N ASP A 129 5.34 -10.01 24.20
CA ASP A 129 4.90 -10.95 25.23
C ASP A 129 3.47 -10.61 25.69
N ARG A 130 2.49 -11.36 25.16
CA ARG A 130 1.06 -11.11 25.40
C ARG A 130 0.61 -11.47 26.82
N GLU A 131 1.43 -12.20 27.58
CA GLU A 131 1.11 -12.57 28.97
C GLU A 131 1.53 -11.47 29.94
N ASN A 132 2.73 -10.91 29.72
CA ASN A 132 3.32 -9.92 30.63
C ASN A 132 3.17 -8.47 30.17
N TYR A 133 2.68 -8.23 28.95
CA TYR A 133 2.44 -6.88 28.46
C TYR A 133 1.28 -6.22 29.21
N TYR A 134 1.56 -5.10 29.90
CA TYR A 134 0.59 -4.36 30.73
C TYR A 134 -0.67 -3.86 29.97
N LYS A 135 -0.67 -3.90 28.64
CA LYS A 135 -1.80 -3.58 27.75
C LYS A 135 -2.25 -4.77 26.88
N ALA A 136 -2.06 -6.00 27.35
CA ALA A 136 -2.43 -7.22 26.63
C ALA A 136 -3.90 -7.25 26.18
N GLY A 137 -4.84 -6.71 26.98
CA GLY A 137 -6.25 -6.60 26.60
C GLY A 137 -6.46 -5.73 25.35
N TRP A 138 -5.91 -4.51 25.36
CA TRP A 138 -5.96 -3.60 24.22
C TRP A 138 -5.30 -4.20 22.96
N LEU A 139 -4.19 -4.92 23.12
CA LEU A 139 -3.50 -5.58 22.01
C LEU A 139 -4.39 -6.60 21.27
N ARG A 140 -5.30 -7.29 22.00
CA ARG A 140 -6.24 -8.28 21.44
C ARG A 140 -7.39 -7.64 20.68
N GLU A 141 -7.75 -6.41 21.01
CA GLU A 141 -8.84 -5.67 20.38
C GLU A 141 -8.40 -4.93 19.11
N LEU A 142 -7.09 -4.74 18.93
CA LEU A 142 -6.55 -4.07 17.76
C LEU A 142 -6.80 -4.85 16.47
N GLU A 143 -7.29 -4.13 15.45
CA GLU A 143 -7.53 -4.69 14.13
C GLU A 143 -6.30 -5.40 13.56
N VAL A 144 -6.51 -6.51 12.87
CA VAL A 144 -5.48 -7.17 12.07
C VAL A 144 -5.58 -6.65 10.66
N ARG A 145 -4.46 -6.22 10.10
CA ARG A 145 -4.38 -5.77 8.72
C ARG A 145 -3.42 -6.63 7.94
N MET A 146 -3.78 -6.93 6.69
CA MET A 146 -2.95 -7.64 5.73
C MET A 146 -2.38 -6.65 4.75
N HIS A 147 -1.09 -6.81 4.44
CA HIS A 147 -0.47 -6.07 3.36
C HIS A 147 -0.96 -6.66 2.03
N ARG A 148 -1.68 -5.86 1.25
CA ARG A 148 -2.20 -6.23 -0.06
C ARG A 148 -1.64 -5.31 -1.13
N ARG A 149 -1.48 -5.89 -2.31
CA ARG A 149 -1.03 -5.20 -3.50
C ARG A 149 -2.03 -5.43 -4.62
N ILE A 150 -2.47 -4.36 -5.27
CA ILE A 150 -3.43 -4.39 -6.36
C ILE A 150 -2.78 -3.75 -7.58
N VAL A 151 -2.70 -4.50 -8.69
CA VAL A 151 -2.24 -3.98 -9.98
C VAL A 151 -3.44 -3.53 -10.80
N MET A 152 -3.38 -2.32 -11.33
CA MET A 152 -4.50 -1.68 -12.01
C MET A 152 -4.07 -1.05 -13.34
N THR A 153 -5.00 -0.97 -14.28
CA THR A 153 -4.83 -0.36 -15.61
C THR A 153 -6.10 0.44 -16.00
N PRO A 154 -6.00 1.45 -16.88
CA PRO A 154 -4.79 2.12 -17.34
C PRO A 154 -4.13 2.95 -16.22
N PHE A 155 -2.84 3.27 -16.39
CA PHE A 155 -2.25 4.38 -15.66
C PHE A 155 -2.86 5.71 -16.14
N ALA A 156 -3.22 6.58 -15.19
CA ALA A 156 -3.73 7.91 -15.46
C ALA A 156 -3.10 8.92 -14.50
N VAL A 157 -3.05 10.20 -14.92
CA VAL A 157 -2.59 11.30 -14.09
C VAL A 157 -3.75 11.87 -13.27
N GLY A 158 -3.46 12.36 -12.06
CA GLY A 158 -4.50 12.90 -11.17
C GLY A 158 -5.18 14.13 -11.76
N LEU A 159 -6.46 14.35 -11.43
CA LEU A 159 -7.28 15.49 -11.90
C LEU A 159 -6.72 16.88 -11.57
N THR A 160 -5.71 16.97 -10.71
CA THR A 160 -4.96 18.20 -10.43
C THR A 160 -3.99 18.57 -11.56
N HIS A 161 -3.67 17.64 -12.45
CA HIS A 161 -2.83 17.87 -13.62
C HIS A 161 -3.68 18.38 -14.76
N PHE A 162 -3.84 19.70 -14.82
CA PHE A 162 -4.46 20.40 -15.94
C PHE A 162 -3.62 21.62 -16.32
N SER A 163 -3.53 21.91 -17.60
CA SER A 163 -2.87 23.09 -18.14
C SER A 163 -3.71 24.35 -17.91
N THR A 164 -5.05 24.22 -17.93
CA THR A 164 -5.96 25.35 -17.73
C THR A 164 -7.23 24.97 -16.96
N LYS A 165 -7.87 25.95 -16.28
CA LYS A 165 -9.18 25.73 -15.66
C LYS A 165 -10.25 25.28 -16.67
N LYS A 166 -10.14 25.72 -17.93
CA LYS A 166 -11.06 25.34 -19.01
C LYS A 166 -10.95 23.85 -19.32
N GLU A 167 -9.73 23.30 -19.34
CA GLU A 167 -9.49 21.87 -19.53
C GLU A 167 -10.16 21.04 -18.42
N LEU A 168 -9.92 21.40 -17.15
CA LEU A 168 -10.56 20.73 -16.02
C LEU A 168 -12.10 20.76 -16.12
N ILE A 169 -12.68 21.93 -16.42
CA ILE A 169 -14.14 22.07 -16.58
C ILE A 169 -14.64 21.23 -17.76
N SER A 170 -13.88 21.15 -18.86
CA SER A 170 -14.28 20.36 -20.03
C SER A 170 -14.32 18.87 -19.70
N VAL A 171 -13.33 18.34 -18.98
CA VAL A 171 -13.31 16.95 -18.50
C VAL A 171 -14.53 16.66 -17.61
N LEU A 172 -14.88 17.57 -16.70
CA LEU A 172 -16.05 17.40 -15.84
C LEU A 172 -17.37 17.44 -16.62
N ILE A 173 -17.47 18.32 -17.64
CA ILE A 173 -18.65 18.39 -18.51
C ILE A 173 -18.79 17.10 -19.32
N ASP A 174 -17.70 16.60 -19.90
CA ASP A 174 -17.71 15.39 -20.70
C ASP A 174 -18.08 14.18 -19.85
N ALA A 175 -17.55 14.08 -18.62
CA ALA A 175 -17.93 13.05 -17.67
C ALA A 175 -19.44 13.05 -17.35
N ILE A 176 -20.11 14.21 -17.33
CA ILE A 176 -21.56 14.30 -17.09
C ILE A 176 -22.35 13.90 -18.33
N LYS A 177 -21.90 14.27 -19.53
CA LYS A 177 -22.63 14.02 -20.80
C LYS A 177 -22.63 12.55 -21.24
N VAL A 178 -21.75 11.74 -20.67
CA VAL A 178 -21.66 10.30 -20.94
C VAL A 178 -22.73 9.51 -20.14
N PHE A 179 -23.38 10.14 -19.16
CA PHE A 179 -24.57 9.62 -18.44
C PHE A 179 -25.87 10.22 -18.97
#